data_AF-M8CAF4-F1
#
_entry.id   AF-M8CAF4-F1
#
_cell.length_a   1.000
_cell.length_b   1.000
_cell.length_c   1.000
_cell.angle_alpha   90.00
_cell.angle_beta   90.00
_cell.angle_gamma   90.00
#
_symmetry.space_group_name_H-M   'P 1'
#
loop_
_entity.id
_entity.type
_entity.pdbx_description
1 polymer ?
#
loop_
_entity_poly.entity_id
_entity_poly.type
_entity_poly.pdbx_seq_one_letter_code
_entity_poly.pdbx_strand_id
1 'polypeptide(L)'
;MVCGRDVMASATTDRSGTYTMNMGPATSSLLAPLLANQCKVVVVTLLAACNASLASVTGTLTAPVQLLGIDSGSGSGSGGLGGLAA
;
A
#
# COMPACT_ATOMS: atom_id res chain seq x y z
N MET A 1 1.50 3.14 4.19
CA MET A 1 1.60 1.76 3.67
C MET A 1 2.62 1.01 4.49
N VAL A 2 2.26 -0.18 4.97
CA VAL A 2 3.14 -1.08 5.69
C VAL A 2 3.20 -2.39 4.92
N CYS A 3 4.40 -2.92 4.70
CA CYS A 3 4.63 -4.23 4.10
C CYS A 3 5.37 -5.10 5.12
N GLY A 4 4.72 -6.15 5.61
CA GLY A 4 5.25 -6.91 6.75
C GLY A 4 5.40 -6.03 8.00
N ARG A 5 6.64 -5.71 8.38
CA ARG A 5 6.98 -4.87 9.55
C ARG A 5 7.43 -3.46 9.18
N ASP A 6 7.68 -3.21 7.90
CA ASP A 6 8.33 -2.00 7.42
C ASP A 6 7.31 -0.99 6.89
N VAL A 7 7.50 0.27 7.29
CA VAL A 7 6.71 1.38 6.77
C VAL A 7 7.33 1.84 5.45
N MET A 8 6.68 1.52 4.34
CA MET A 8 7.18 1.85 3.00
C MET A 8 6.94 3.31 2.64
N ALA A 9 5.81 3.86 3.05
CA ALA A 9 5.45 5.26 2.82
C ALA A 9 4.35 5.69 3.81
N SER A 10 4.28 6.99 4.09
CA SER A 10 3.19 7.60 4.84
C SER A 10 2.71 8.87 4.15
N ALA A 11 1.44 9.19 4.33
CA ALA A 11 0.84 10.44 3.87
C ALA A 11 -0.30 10.81 4.81
N THR A 12 -0.59 12.10 4.89
CA THR A 12 -1.78 12.62 5.57
C THR A 12 -2.87 12.85 4.52
N THR A 13 -4.09 12.47 4.85
CA THR A 13 -5.25 12.76 4.00
C THR A 13 -5.50 14.26 3.90
N ASP A 14 -5.94 14.71 2.75
CA ASP A 14 -6.41 16.08 2.56
C ASP A 14 -7.79 16.29 3.20
N ARG A 15 -8.36 17.49 3.00
CA ARG A 15 -9.67 17.87 3.54
C ARG A 15 -10.82 17.01 3.02
N SER A 16 -10.67 16.39 1.86
CA SER A 16 -11.65 15.46 1.28
C SER A 16 -11.51 14.03 1.79
N GLY A 17 -10.47 13.73 2.58
CA GLY A 17 -10.14 12.37 3.00
C GLY A 17 -9.29 11.60 1.97
N THR A 18 -8.82 12.27 0.91
CA THR A 18 -8.01 11.65 -0.15
C THR A 18 -6.53 11.72 0.22
N TYR A 19 -5.75 10.72 -0.17
CA TYR A 19 -4.30 10.69 0.03
C TYR A 19 -3.60 10.13 -1.19
N THR A 20 -2.39 10.60 -1.44
CA THR A 20 -1.46 10.01 -2.43
C THR A 20 -0.15 9.72 -1.72
N MET A 21 0.38 8.51 -1.89
CA MET A 21 1.67 8.12 -1.33
C MET A 21 2.69 7.94 -2.46
N ASN A 22 3.81 8.66 -2.40
CA ASN A 22 4.95 8.39 -3.26
C ASN A 22 5.79 7.29 -2.60
N MET A 23 5.92 6.14 -3.27
CA MET A 23 6.69 5.00 -2.78
C MET A 23 8.16 5.00 -3.22
N GLY A 24 8.58 6.03 -3.97
CA GLY A 24 9.89 6.08 -4.59
C GLY A 24 10.05 5.04 -5.70
N PRO A 25 11.29 4.67 -6.03
CA PRO A 25 11.57 3.65 -7.03
C PRO A 25 10.97 2.29 -6.66
N ALA A 26 10.51 1.56 -7.67
CA ALA A 26 10.02 0.19 -7.56
C ALA A 26 11.18 -0.80 -7.31
N THR A 27 11.69 -0.84 -6.08
CA THR A 27 12.75 -1.76 -5.68
C THR A 27 12.19 -3.14 -5.35
N SER A 28 13.05 -4.17 -5.38
CA SER A 28 12.67 -5.54 -5.00
C SER A 28 12.09 -5.63 -3.58
N SER A 29 12.60 -4.82 -2.65
CA SER A 29 12.11 -4.75 -1.26
C SER A 29 10.66 -4.25 -1.14
N LEU A 30 10.15 -3.53 -2.14
CA LEU A 30 8.75 -3.10 -2.21
C LEU A 30 7.91 -4.07 -3.06
N LEU A 31 8.43 -4.52 -4.20
CA LEU A 31 7.70 -5.37 -5.13
C LEU A 31 7.44 -6.77 -4.57
N ALA A 32 8.45 -7.41 -3.97
CA ALA A 32 8.30 -8.76 -3.42
C ALA A 32 7.15 -8.87 -2.41
N PRO A 33 7.04 -7.99 -1.38
CA PRO A 33 5.92 -8.05 -0.45
C PRO A 33 4.59 -7.60 -1.07
N LEU A 34 4.57 -6.70 -2.05
CA LEU A 34 3.35 -6.32 -2.77
C LEU A 34 2.76 -7.51 -3.54
N LEU A 35 3.60 -8.22 -4.30
CA LEU A 35 3.22 -9.41 -5.08
C LEU A 35 2.76 -10.56 -4.17
N ALA A 36 3.35 -10.67 -2.99
CA ALA A 36 2.97 -11.65 -1.99
C ALA A 36 1.74 -11.24 -1.14
N ASN A 37 1.05 -10.13 -1.47
CA ASN A 37 -0.09 -9.59 -0.71
C ASN A 37 0.23 -9.31 0.77
N GLN A 38 1.48 -8.95 1.09
CA GLN A 38 1.93 -8.65 2.44
C GLN A 38 1.88 -7.15 2.79
N CYS A 39 1.39 -6.33 1.85
CA CYS A 39 1.27 -4.89 2.00
C CYS A 39 -0.15 -4.46 2.31
N LYS A 40 -0.27 -3.52 3.24
CA LYS A 40 -1.54 -2.94 3.66
C LYS A 40 -1.42 -1.45 3.89
N VAL A 41 -2.49 -0.71 3.62
CA VAL A 41 -2.62 0.66 4.10
C VAL A 41 -3.13 0.60 5.52
N VAL A 42 -2.49 1.34 6.41
CA VAL A 42 -2.95 1.57 7.78
C VAL A 42 -3.25 3.05 7.90
N VAL A 43 -4.49 3.39 8.20
CA VAL A 43 -4.95 4.76 8.46
C VAL A 43 -5.18 4.90 9.94
N VAL A 44 -4.43 5.80 10.56
CA VAL A 44 -4.61 6.18 11.96
C VAL A 44 -5.64 7.31 11.98
N THR A 45 -6.78 7.08 12.63
CA THR A 45 -7.87 8.06 12.71
C THR A 45 -8.47 8.08 14.09
N LEU A 46 -9.01 9.21 14.52
CA LEU A 46 -9.85 9.25 15.71
C LEU A 46 -11.20 8.63 15.37
N LEU A 47 -11.70 7.73 16.22
CA LEU A 47 -13.02 7.13 16.02
C LEU A 47 -14.12 8.20 15.94
N ALA A 48 -14.01 9.24 16.75
CA ALA A 48 -14.91 10.40 16.74
C ALA A 48 -14.99 11.12 15.37
N ALA A 49 -13.92 11.05 14.55
CA ALA A 49 -13.93 11.63 13.20
C ALA A 49 -14.73 10.78 12.19
N CYS A 50 -14.87 9.48 12.44
CA CYS A 50 -15.68 8.57 11.62
C CYS A 50 -17.14 8.48 12.09
N ASN A 51 -17.37 8.61 13.40
CA ASN A 51 -18.70 8.66 13.99
C ASN A 51 -18.64 9.43 15.31
N ALA A 52 -19.35 10.56 15.36
CA ALA A 52 -19.33 11.50 16.48
C ALA A 52 -19.81 10.91 17.82
N SER A 53 -20.53 9.78 17.78
CA SER A 53 -20.98 9.08 18.99
C SER A 53 -19.91 8.17 19.61
N LEU A 54 -18.78 7.95 18.92
CA LEU A 54 -17.66 7.18 19.43
C LEU A 54 -16.73 8.07 20.26
N ALA A 55 -16.05 7.48 21.24
CA ALA A 55 -15.03 8.17 22.01
C ALA A 55 -13.89 8.67 21.10
N SER A 56 -13.25 9.78 21.47
CA SER A 56 -12.05 10.33 20.81
C SER A 56 -10.80 9.48 21.08
N VAL A 57 -10.90 8.18 20.82
CA VAL A 57 -9.79 7.23 20.88
C VAL A 57 -9.21 7.06 19.47
N THR A 58 -7.89 6.93 19.42
CA THR A 58 -7.18 6.64 18.17
C THR A 58 -7.43 5.19 17.79
N GLY A 59 -8.01 4.98 16.61
CA GLY A 59 -8.18 3.68 15.98
C GLY A 59 -7.34 3.54 14.73
N THR A 60 -7.31 2.31 14.20
CA THR A 60 -6.65 2.02 12.93
C THR A 60 -7.62 1.34 11.97
N LEU A 61 -7.68 1.85 10.75
CA LEU A 61 -8.34 1.19 9.62
C LEU A 61 -7.27 0.56 8.76
N THR A 62 -7.48 -0.69 8.36
CA THR A 62 -6.51 -1.43 7.55
C THR A 62 -7.18 -1.92 6.28
N ALA A 63 -6.55 -1.72 5.14
CA ALA A 63 -6.99 -2.23 3.85
C ALA A 63 -5.83 -2.92 3.12
N PRO A 64 -6.05 -4.10 2.50
CA PRO A 64 -5.03 -4.75 1.67
C PRO A 64 -4.75 -3.92 0.42
N VAL A 65 -3.51 -3.96 -0.07
CA VAL A 65 -3.11 -3.32 -1.33
C VAL A 65 -2.96 -4.38 -2.40
N GLN A 66 -3.55 -4.14 -3.57
CA GLN A 66 -3.36 -4.96 -4.76
C GLN A 66 -2.63 -4.14 -5.82
N LEU A 67 -1.61 -4.74 -6.43
CA LEU A 67 -0.90 -4.12 -7.55
C LEU A 67 -1.71 -4.37 -8.83
N LEU A 68 -2.37 -3.33 -9.33
CA LEU A 68 -3.11 -3.36 -10.59
C LEU A 68 -2.11 -3.14 -11.74
N GLY A 69 -1.93 -4.13 -12.62
CA GLY A 69 -1.12 -3.97 -13.84
C GLY A 69 0.20 -4.75 -13.89
N ILE A 70 0.31 -5.86 -13.16
CA ILE A 70 1.31 -6.88 -13.50
C ILE A 70 0.58 -8.08 -14.09
N ASP A 71 0.48 -8.11 -15.41
CA ASP A 71 0.24 -9.35 -16.15
C ASP A 71 1.40 -10.30 -15.82
N SER A 72 1.23 -11.08 -14.74
CA SER A 72 2.09 -12.22 -14.46
C SER A 72 1.75 -13.25 -15.51
N GLY A 73 2.28 -13.06 -16.72
CA GLY A 73 2.00 -13.87 -17.90
C GLY A 73 2.22 -15.35 -17.61
N SER A 74 1.13 -16.03 -17.23
CA SER A 74 1.00 -17.48 -17.35
C SER A 74 0.32 -17.73 -18.69
N GLY A 75 1.06 -17.50 -19.78
CA GLY A 75 0.56 -17.67 -21.14
C GLY A 75 1.50 -17.07 -22.19
N SER A 76 2.34 -17.92 -22.77
CA SER A 76 3.14 -17.79 -24.00
C SER A 76 3.10 -16.43 -24.73
N GLY A 77 4.07 -15.56 -24.44
CA GLY A 77 4.32 -14.33 -25.19
C GLY A 77 5.65 -13.70 -24.79
N SER A 78 6.58 -13.62 -25.74
CA SER A 78 7.96 -13.13 -25.59
C SER A 78 8.06 -11.70 -25.04
N GLY A 79 8.72 -11.52 -23.89
CA GLY A 79 9.07 -10.20 -23.36
C GLY A 79 9.42 -10.16 -21.87
N GLY A 80 10.22 -11.12 -21.40
CA GLY A 80 10.62 -11.22 -20.00
C GLY A 80 11.59 -10.13 -19.54
N LEU A 81 11.37 -9.65 -18.31
CA LEU A 81 12.16 -8.68 -17.56
C LEU A 81 13.61 -9.18 -17.34
N GLY A 82 14.49 -8.99 -18.32
CA GLY A 82 15.92 -9.29 -18.23
C GLY A 82 16.79 -8.21 -17.57
N GLY A 83 16.22 -7.31 -16.74
CA GLY A 83 16.90 -6.04 -16.42
C GLY A 83 16.92 -5.57 -14.96
N LEU A 84 16.45 -6.35 -13.97
CA LEU A 84 16.43 -5.91 -12.56
C LEU A 84 17.54 -6.54 -11.71
N ALA A 85 18.66 -6.88 -12.34
CA ALA A 85 19.95 -7.06 -11.67
C ALA A 85 20.89 -5.93 -12.10
N ALA A 86 20.98 -4.89 -11.28
CA ALA A 86 22.09 -3.94 -11.25
C ALA A 86 22.30 -3.52 -9.79
#